data_AF-A0A3D1TS79-F1
#
_entry.id   AF-A0A3D1TS79-F1
#
_cell.length_a   1.000
_cell.length_b   1.000
_cell.length_c   1.000
_cell.angle_alpha   90.00
_cell.angle_beta   90.00
_cell.angle_gamma   90.00
#
_symmetry.space_group_name_H-M   'P 1'
#
loop_
_entity.id
_entity.type
_entity.pdbx_description
1 polymer ?
#
loop_
_entity_poly.entity_id
_entity_poly.type
_entity_poly.pdbx_seq_one_letter_code
_entity_poly.pdbx_strand_id
1 'polypeptide(L)'
;MASKERFDGYLNDHLGGAALGIDLAEQICRLNEGTSLSTYLTTLIHEIQEDRDTLVAVMERLGVERSRVTEVGGWLIEKVSRLKFQSPGVDDQVNRLLEVDALLAGLSGKQALWQMLGRVSASEPRLTEFDFDALDTRVTNQIKNLTGHRLATFAVIFAN
;
A
#
# COMPACT_ATOMS: atom_id res chain seq x y z
N MET A 1 4.58 28.32 5.29
CA MET A 1 5.75 27.49 4.93
C MET A 1 5.70 26.14 5.64
N ALA A 2 5.79 26.07 6.97
CA ALA A 2 5.82 24.79 7.70
C ALA A 2 4.64 23.82 7.44
N SER A 3 3.42 24.31 7.20
CA SER A 3 2.27 23.43 6.87
C SER A 3 2.37 22.79 5.48
N LYS A 4 2.90 23.55 4.51
CA LYS A 4 3.10 23.07 3.13
C LYS A 4 4.21 22.02 3.07
N GLU A 5 5.35 22.30 3.71
CA GLU A 5 6.46 21.34 3.81
C GLU A 5 6.05 20.02 4.48
N ARG A 6 5.18 20.05 5.49
CA ARG A 6 4.62 18.84 6.12
C ARG A 6 3.73 18.05 5.19
N PHE A 7 2.94 18.72 4.35
CA PHE A 7 2.09 18.07 3.37
C PHE A 7 2.90 17.47 2.21
N ASP A 8 3.93 18.17 1.74
CA ASP A 8 4.85 17.67 0.72
C ASP A 8 5.57 16.40 1.21
N GLY A 9 6.05 16.41 2.47
CA GLY A 9 6.62 15.23 3.12
C GLY A 9 5.61 14.08 3.24
N TYR A 10 4.37 14.39 3.62
CA TYR A 10 3.29 13.41 3.74
C TYR A 10 3.00 12.68 2.42
N LEU A 11 2.92 13.39 1.29
CA LEU A 11 2.71 12.76 -0.02
C LEU A 11 3.91 11.92 -0.46
N ASN A 12 5.13 12.38 -0.17
CA ASN A 12 6.35 11.61 -0.43
C ASN A 12 6.42 10.34 0.43
N ASP A 13 5.98 10.38 1.69
CA ASP A 13 5.91 9.19 2.55
C ASP A 13 4.92 8.15 1.99
N HIS A 14 3.78 8.58 1.47
CA HIS A 14 2.83 7.70 0.78
C HIS A 14 3.38 7.15 -0.53
N LEU A 15 4.11 7.95 -1.30
CA LEU A 15 4.75 7.50 -2.52
C LEU A 15 5.81 6.42 -2.23
N GLY A 16 6.61 6.60 -1.17
CA GLY A 16 7.55 5.58 -0.69
C GLY A 16 6.85 4.34 -0.15
N GLY A 17 5.74 4.52 0.58
CA GLY A 17 4.89 3.42 1.07
C GLY A 17 4.31 2.57 -0.06
N ALA A 18 3.89 3.19 -1.17
CA ALA A 18 3.40 2.47 -2.35
C ALA A 18 4.49 1.59 -2.99
N ALA A 19 5.72 2.08 -3.10
CA ALA A 19 6.86 1.30 -3.61
C ALA A 19 7.14 0.08 -2.72
N LEU A 20 7.21 0.28 -1.40
CA LEU A 20 7.41 -0.81 -0.45
C LEU A 20 6.26 -1.84 -0.47
N GLY A 21 5.03 -1.38 -0.66
CA GLY A 21 3.86 -2.24 -0.80
C GLY A 21 3.91 -3.11 -2.06
N ILE A 22 4.40 -2.58 -3.18
CA ILE A 22 4.60 -3.34 -4.43
C ILE A 22 5.66 -4.43 -4.21
N ASP A 23 6.83 -4.08 -3.66
CA ASP A 23 7.92 -5.03 -3.41
C ASP A 23 7.46 -6.18 -2.50
N LEU A 24 6.72 -5.85 -1.43
CA LEU A 24 6.16 -6.84 -0.51
C LEU A 24 5.12 -7.73 -1.21
N ALA A 25 4.21 -7.15 -2.00
CA ALA A 25 3.20 -7.91 -2.72
C ALA A 25 3.84 -8.86 -3.75
N GLU A 26 4.89 -8.44 -4.45
CA GLU A 26 5.66 -9.29 -5.35
C GLU A 26 6.36 -10.44 -4.61
N GLN A 27 6.95 -10.16 -3.44
CA GLN A 27 7.55 -11.19 -2.60
C GLN A 27 6.53 -12.24 -2.18
N ILE A 28 5.39 -11.82 -1.63
CA ILE A 28 4.31 -12.73 -1.23
C ILE A 28 3.79 -13.51 -2.45
N CYS A 29 3.67 -12.85 -3.61
CA CYS A 29 3.22 -13.51 -4.84
C CYS A 29 4.16 -14.64 -5.24
N ARG A 30 5.48 -14.41 -5.28
CA ARG A 30 6.49 -15.44 -5.60
C ARG A 30 6.48 -16.60 -4.61
N LEU A 31 6.30 -16.31 -3.32
CA LEU A 31 6.27 -17.34 -2.27
C LEU A 31 4.99 -18.19 -2.29
N ASN A 32 3.95 -17.77 -3.02
CA ASN A 32 2.66 -18.44 -3.09
C ASN A 32 2.28 -18.83 -4.53
N GLU A 33 3.27 -19.02 -5.41
CA GLU A 33 3.04 -19.39 -6.82
C GLU A 33 2.11 -20.61 -6.96
N GLY A 34 1.19 -20.52 -7.93
CA GLY A 34 0.20 -21.57 -8.20
C GLY A 34 -1.01 -21.57 -7.26
N THR A 35 -1.11 -20.62 -6.33
CA THR A 35 -2.27 -20.47 -5.45
C THR A 35 -3.25 -19.41 -5.95
N SER A 36 -4.48 -19.42 -5.42
CA SER A 36 -5.43 -18.33 -5.69
C SER A 36 -4.93 -16.97 -5.16
N LEU A 37 -4.11 -16.96 -4.11
CA LEU A 37 -3.50 -15.75 -3.57
C LEU A 37 -2.48 -15.14 -4.55
N SER A 38 -1.59 -15.92 -5.16
CA SER A 38 -0.64 -15.38 -6.15
C SER A 38 -1.35 -14.79 -7.37
N THR A 39 -2.44 -15.43 -7.83
CA THR A 39 -3.25 -14.91 -8.93
C THR A 39 -3.86 -13.57 -8.59
N TYR A 40 -4.44 -13.44 -7.39
CA TYR A 40 -5.00 -12.16 -6.93
C TYR A 40 -3.92 -11.09 -6.71
N LEU A 41 -2.77 -11.44 -6.13
CA LEU A 41 -1.66 -10.52 -5.89
C LEU A 41 -1.11 -9.92 -7.18
N THR A 42 -1.09 -10.68 -8.28
CA THR A 42 -0.71 -10.15 -9.59
C THR A 42 -1.60 -8.98 -10.00
N THR A 43 -2.92 -9.11 -9.85
CA THR A 43 -3.87 -8.00 -10.08
C THR A 43 -3.64 -6.86 -9.10
N LEU A 44 -3.49 -7.16 -7.80
CA LEU A 44 -3.29 -6.15 -6.78
C LEU A 44 -2.02 -5.30 -7.02
N ILE A 45 -0.92 -5.94 -7.45
CA ILE A 45 0.33 -5.25 -7.79
C ILE A 45 0.09 -4.21 -8.88
N HIS A 46 -0.59 -4.61 -9.97
CA HIS A 46 -0.94 -3.69 -11.05
C HIS A 46 -1.82 -2.53 -10.57
N GLU A 47 -2.84 -2.79 -9.77
CA GLU A 47 -3.69 -1.74 -9.24
C GLU A 47 -2.90 -0.78 -8.32
N ILE A 48 -1.99 -1.28 -7.47
CA ILE A 48 -1.14 -0.43 -6.62
C ILE A 48 -0.19 0.42 -7.48
N GLN A 49 0.32 -0.11 -8.60
CA GLN A 49 1.12 0.66 -9.55
C GLN A 49 0.29 1.80 -10.17
N GLU A 50 -0.94 1.53 -10.59
CA GLU A 50 -1.86 2.58 -11.09
C GLU A 50 -2.20 3.63 -10.02
N ASP A 51 -2.44 3.20 -8.78
CA ASP A 51 -2.62 4.10 -7.63
C ASP A 51 -1.39 5.00 -7.41
N ARG A 52 -0.19 4.42 -7.49
CA ARG A 52 1.07 5.13 -7.35
C ARG A 52 1.24 6.17 -8.46
N ASP A 53 0.95 5.82 -9.70
CA ASP A 53 1.05 6.75 -10.82
C ASP A 53 0.02 7.87 -10.72
N THR A 54 -1.18 7.57 -10.20
CA THR A 54 -2.18 8.58 -9.86
C THR A 54 -1.67 9.53 -8.77
N LEU A 55 -1.00 9.01 -7.73
CA LEU A 55 -0.38 9.85 -6.70
C LEU A 55 0.69 10.78 -7.28
N VAL A 56 1.52 10.27 -8.20
CA VAL A 56 2.53 11.09 -8.89
C VAL A 56 1.86 12.22 -9.67
N ALA A 57 0.79 11.94 -10.41
CA ALA A 57 0.04 12.97 -11.13
C ALA A 57 -0.57 14.02 -10.18
N VAL A 58 -1.14 13.59 -9.05
CA VAL A 58 -1.63 14.50 -8.00
C VAL A 58 -0.52 15.40 -7.48
N MET A 59 0.65 14.85 -7.16
CA MET A 59 1.81 15.62 -6.69
C MET A 59 2.27 16.65 -7.72
N GLU A 60 2.32 16.27 -9.00
CA GLU A 60 2.66 17.18 -10.10
C GLU A 60 1.68 18.35 -10.22
N ARG A 61 0.37 18.08 -10.14
CA ARG A 61 -0.66 19.15 -10.16
C ARG A 61 -0.58 20.08 -8.97
N LEU A 62 -0.20 19.55 -7.80
CA LEU A 62 -0.02 20.35 -6.60
C LEU A 62 1.31 21.11 -6.56
N GLY A 63 2.23 20.82 -7.49
CA GLY A 63 3.58 21.39 -7.52
C GLY A 63 4.46 20.87 -6.38
N VAL A 64 4.22 19.63 -5.95
CA VAL A 64 4.98 18.94 -4.90
C VAL A 64 6.16 18.23 -5.53
N GLU A 65 7.37 18.56 -5.08
CA GLU A 65 8.57 17.88 -5.56
C GLU A 65 8.64 16.46 -5.00
N ARG A 66 8.93 15.52 -5.90
CA ARG A 66 9.26 14.14 -5.52
C ARG A 66 10.66 14.12 -4.94
N SER A 67 10.77 13.80 -3.66
CA SER A 67 12.07 13.66 -3.01
C SER A 67 12.72 12.35 -3.47
N ARG A 68 13.84 12.48 -4.21
CA ARG A 68 14.69 11.35 -4.64
C ARG A 68 15.27 10.56 -3.46
N VAL A 69 15.27 11.13 -2.26
CA VAL A 69 15.85 10.52 -1.05
C VAL A 69 14.87 9.52 -0.39
N THR A 70 13.58 9.63 -0.68
CA THR A 70 12.52 8.79 -0.09
C THR A 70 12.16 7.55 -0.92
N GLU A 71 12.77 7.34 -2.08
CA GLU A 71 12.64 6.08 -2.83
C GLU A 71 13.21 4.88 -2.07
N VAL A 72 13.96 5.08 -0.97
CA VAL A 72 14.53 3.96 -0.20
C VAL A 72 13.98 3.80 1.22
N GLY A 73 13.49 4.83 1.93
CA GLY A 73 12.65 4.61 3.12
C GLY A 73 13.14 5.18 4.45
N GLY A 74 12.57 6.32 4.83
CA GLY A 74 12.87 6.95 6.12
C GLY A 74 12.08 6.40 7.31
N TRP A 75 10.86 5.90 7.11
CA TRP A 75 10.00 5.53 8.25
C TRP A 75 9.56 4.07 8.27
N LEU A 76 9.38 3.45 7.09
CA LEU A 76 9.04 2.03 7.01
C LEU A 76 10.25 1.09 6.99
N ILE A 77 11.48 1.52 6.66
CA ILE A 77 12.65 0.61 6.74
C ILE A 77 12.83 0.11 8.17
N GLU A 78 12.76 0.96 9.19
CA GLU A 78 13.07 0.51 10.57
C GLU A 78 12.00 -0.45 11.12
N LYS A 79 10.77 -0.39 10.59
CA LYS A 79 9.69 -1.33 10.92
C LYS A 79 9.67 -2.57 10.01
N VAL A 80 9.87 -2.44 8.71
CA VAL A 80 9.87 -3.54 7.72
C VAL A 80 11.18 -4.34 7.78
N SER A 81 12.32 -3.73 8.09
CA SER A 81 13.57 -4.48 8.35
C SER A 81 13.48 -5.33 9.61
N ARG A 82 12.62 -4.97 10.58
CA ARG A 82 12.26 -5.82 11.72
C ARG A 82 11.22 -6.89 11.35
N LEU A 83 10.45 -6.65 10.28
CA LEU A 83 9.66 -7.66 9.55
C LEU A 83 10.48 -8.39 8.48
N LYS A 84 11.83 -8.33 8.51
CA LYS A 84 12.63 -9.46 7.98
C LYS A 84 12.29 -10.67 8.83
N PHE A 85 11.17 -11.29 8.49
CA PHE A 85 10.61 -12.51 9.00
C PHE A 85 11.45 -13.71 8.57
N GLN A 86 12.73 -13.67 8.94
CA GLN A 86 13.54 -14.84 9.19
C GLN A 86 14.01 -14.75 10.64
N SER A 87 13.08 -14.53 11.58
CA SER A 87 13.36 -14.81 12.98
C SER A 87 13.52 -16.33 13.09
N PRO A 88 14.71 -16.85 13.44
CA PRO A 88 14.89 -18.29 13.61
C PRO A 88 13.89 -18.77 14.68
N GLY A 89 12.95 -19.63 14.31
CA GLY A 89 11.97 -20.23 15.23
C GLY A 89 10.51 -19.78 15.10
N VAL A 90 10.14 -18.93 14.13
CA VAL A 90 8.72 -18.68 13.78
C VAL A 90 8.34 -19.54 12.57
N ASP A 91 7.18 -20.20 12.62
CA ASP A 91 6.63 -20.99 11.52
C ASP A 91 6.42 -20.11 10.26
N ASP A 92 6.79 -20.63 9.09
CA ASP A 92 6.64 -19.98 7.79
C ASP A 92 5.19 -19.50 7.54
N GLN A 93 4.20 -20.23 8.07
CA GLN A 93 2.78 -19.88 7.93
C GLN A 93 2.39 -18.62 8.72
N VAL A 94 2.97 -18.41 9.91
CA VAL A 94 2.70 -17.23 10.75
C VAL A 94 3.35 -15.99 10.15
N ASN A 95 4.56 -16.12 9.60
CA ASN A 95 5.23 -15.04 8.89
C ASN A 95 4.43 -14.57 7.67
N ARG A 96 3.89 -15.50 6.87
CA ARG A 96 3.02 -15.19 5.73
C ARG A 96 1.77 -14.39 6.13
N LEU A 97 1.16 -14.73 7.27
CA LEU A 97 0.00 -13.99 7.78
C LEU A 97 0.37 -12.54 8.10
N LEU A 98 1.53 -12.32 8.74
CA LEU A 98 2.03 -11.00 9.10
C LEU A 98 2.42 -10.17 7.86
N GLU A 99 2.95 -10.79 6.81
CA GLU A 99 3.21 -10.11 5.53
C GLU A 99 1.91 -9.63 4.87
N VAL A 100 0.85 -10.45 4.88
CA VAL A 100 -0.49 -10.05 4.39
C VAL A 100 -1.10 -8.94 5.25
N ASP A 101 -0.94 -8.98 6.57
CA ASP A 101 -1.38 -7.91 7.48
C ASP A 101 -0.66 -6.58 7.22
N ALA A 102 0.64 -6.63 6.90
CA ALA A 102 1.40 -5.45 6.50
C ALA A 102 0.88 -4.84 5.20
N LEU A 103 0.54 -5.66 4.20
CA LEU A 103 -0.12 -5.17 2.98
C LEU A 103 -1.49 -4.53 3.27
N LEU A 104 -2.32 -5.16 4.11
CA LEU A 104 -3.62 -4.61 4.49
C LEU A 104 -3.47 -3.25 5.19
N ALA A 105 -2.49 -3.10 6.08
CA ALA A 105 -2.19 -1.83 6.71
C ALA A 105 -1.78 -0.76 5.68
N GLY A 106 -0.95 -1.12 4.69
CA GLY A 106 -0.57 -0.25 3.59
C GLY A 106 -1.78 0.19 2.75
N LEU A 107 -2.69 -0.72 2.43
CA LEU A 107 -3.93 -0.41 1.73
C LEU A 107 -4.83 0.53 2.53
N SER A 108 -4.97 0.34 3.84
CA SER A 108 -5.70 1.28 4.70
C SER A 108 -5.05 2.67 4.73
N GLY A 109 -3.72 2.75 4.74
CA GLY A 109 -3.00 4.03 4.61
C GLY A 109 -3.29 4.73 3.28
N LYS A 110 -3.24 3.98 2.17
CA LYS A 110 -3.61 4.47 0.84
C LYS A 110 -5.07 4.93 0.77
N GLN A 111 -5.99 4.19 1.39
CA GLN A 111 -7.40 4.57 1.47
C GLN A 111 -7.58 5.91 2.16
N ALA A 112 -6.96 6.08 3.33
CA ALA A 112 -7.02 7.34 4.07
C ALA A 112 -6.51 8.52 3.23
N LEU A 113 -5.41 8.33 2.49
CA LEU A 113 -4.88 9.34 1.57
C LEU A 113 -5.94 9.77 0.54
N TRP A 114 -6.59 8.83 -0.15
CA TRP A 114 -7.62 9.12 -1.15
C TRP A 114 -8.82 9.84 -0.56
N GLN A 115 -9.30 9.42 0.60
CA GLN A 115 -10.39 10.09 1.29
C GLN A 115 -10.04 11.53 1.69
N MET A 116 -8.82 11.77 2.16
CA MET A 116 -8.36 13.12 2.51
C MET A 116 -8.20 14.01 1.28
N LEU A 117 -7.60 13.51 0.20
CA LEU A 117 -7.47 14.27 -1.05
C LEU A 117 -8.84 14.56 -1.68
N GLY A 118 -9.76 13.60 -1.64
CA GLY A 118 -11.16 13.78 -2.06
C GLY A 118 -11.89 14.84 -1.23
N ARG A 119 -11.59 14.93 0.08
CA ARG A 119 -12.17 15.99 0.91
C ARG A 119 -11.63 17.39 0.57
N VAL A 120 -10.34 17.48 0.23
CA VAL A 120 -9.66 18.74 -0.10
C VAL A 120 -9.98 19.20 -1.53
N SER A 121 -10.26 18.29 -2.46
CA SER A 121 -10.55 18.60 -3.86
C SER A 121 -11.74 19.56 -4.04
N ALA A 122 -12.70 19.55 -3.12
CA ALA A 122 -13.82 20.50 -3.08
C ALA A 122 -13.38 21.97 -2.94
N SER A 123 -12.19 22.22 -2.40
CA SER A 123 -11.61 23.55 -2.18
C SER A 123 -10.29 23.79 -2.92
N GLU A 124 -9.81 22.80 -3.68
CA GLU A 124 -8.55 22.86 -4.43
C GLU A 124 -8.81 22.51 -5.91
N PRO A 125 -9.00 23.52 -6.78
CA PRO A 125 -9.33 23.31 -8.19
C PRO A 125 -8.33 22.46 -8.98
N ARG A 126 -7.07 22.38 -8.53
CA ARG A 126 -6.04 21.54 -9.16
C ARG A 126 -6.27 20.04 -8.98
N LEU A 127 -7.20 19.65 -8.11
CA LEU A 127 -7.50 18.25 -7.79
C LEU A 127 -8.84 17.77 -8.36
N THR A 128 -9.63 18.62 -9.01
CA THR A 128 -10.99 18.26 -9.47
C THR A 128 -11.00 17.28 -10.64
N GLU A 129 -9.87 17.08 -11.31
CA GLU A 129 -9.74 16.11 -12.41
C GLU A 129 -9.59 14.66 -11.95
N PHE A 130 -9.33 14.42 -10.65
CA PHE A 130 -9.12 13.09 -10.10
C PHE A 130 -10.41 12.55 -9.47
N ASP A 131 -10.76 11.32 -9.82
CA ASP A 131 -11.90 10.61 -9.25
C ASP A 131 -11.51 9.89 -7.95
N PHE A 132 -11.46 10.63 -6.85
CA PHE A 132 -11.08 10.08 -5.54
C PHE A 132 -12.10 9.07 -5.00
N ASP A 133 -13.36 9.14 -5.41
CA ASP A 133 -14.40 8.19 -5.00
C ASP A 133 -14.17 6.82 -5.68
N ALA A 134 -13.81 6.83 -6.96
CA ALA A 134 -13.40 5.61 -7.66
C ALA A 134 -12.12 4.99 -7.05
N LEU A 135 -11.14 5.82 -6.68
CA LEU A 135 -9.93 5.37 -6.00
C LEU A 135 -10.25 4.74 -4.63
N ASP A 136 -11.06 5.38 -3.79
CA ASP A 136 -11.49 4.83 -2.50
C ASP A 136 -12.27 3.52 -2.65
N THR A 137 -13.14 3.45 -3.66
CA THR A 137 -13.89 2.22 -4.00
C THR A 137 -12.96 1.08 -4.41
N ARG A 138 -11.94 1.38 -5.22
CA ARG A 138 -10.92 0.40 -5.61
C ARG A 138 -10.20 -0.15 -4.38
N VAL A 139 -9.74 0.72 -3.47
CA VAL A 139 -9.03 0.27 -2.25
C VAL A 139 -9.94 -0.54 -1.33
N THR A 140 -11.22 -0.18 -1.23
CA THR A 140 -12.20 -0.98 -0.48
C THR A 140 -12.30 -2.41 -1.02
N ASN A 141 -12.34 -2.57 -2.34
CA ASN A 141 -12.34 -3.90 -2.97
C ASN A 141 -11.02 -4.65 -2.73
N GLN A 142 -9.88 -3.95 -2.81
CA GLN A 142 -8.56 -4.53 -2.52
C GLN A 142 -8.47 -5.09 -1.10
N ILE A 143 -8.91 -4.31 -0.11
CA ILE A 143 -8.95 -4.71 1.30
C ILE A 143 -9.87 -5.92 1.49
N LYS A 144 -11.07 -5.89 0.90
CA LYS A 144 -12.04 -6.98 0.99
C LYS A 144 -11.47 -8.29 0.45
N ASN A 145 -10.91 -8.28 -0.75
CA ASN A 145 -10.38 -9.47 -1.41
C ASN A 145 -9.16 -10.02 -0.65
N LEU A 146 -8.21 -9.16 -0.28
CA LEU A 146 -7.02 -9.58 0.48
C LEU A 146 -7.39 -10.13 1.87
N THR A 147 -8.38 -9.54 2.53
CA THR A 147 -8.93 -10.07 3.79
C THR A 147 -9.54 -11.46 3.60
N GLY A 148 -10.23 -11.71 2.48
CA GLY A 148 -10.74 -13.04 2.15
C GLY A 148 -9.63 -14.09 2.09
N HIS A 149 -8.53 -13.78 1.41
CA HIS A 149 -7.36 -14.68 1.37
C HIS A 149 -6.69 -14.87 2.74
N ARG A 150 -6.60 -13.79 3.54
CA ARG A 150 -6.06 -13.85 4.90
C ARG A 150 -6.85 -14.83 5.78
N LEU A 151 -8.18 -14.75 5.74
CA LEU A 151 -9.07 -15.62 6.52
C LEU A 151 -9.00 -17.08 6.06
N ALA A 152 -8.92 -17.33 4.74
CA ALA A 152 -8.73 -18.67 4.20
C ALA A 152 -7.41 -19.30 4.68
N THR A 153 -6.33 -18.51 4.70
CA THR A 153 -5.01 -18.96 5.20
C THR A 153 -5.07 -19.29 6.70
N PHE A 154 -5.68 -18.42 7.51
CA PHE A 154 -5.84 -18.62 8.94
C PHE A 154 -6.64 -19.90 9.27
N ALA A 155 -7.70 -20.19 8.52
CA ALA A 155 -8.49 -21.41 8.70
C ALA A 155 -7.66 -22.70 8.48
N VAL A 156 -6.72 -22.69 7.53
CA VAL A 156 -5.81 -23.83 7.27
C VAL A 156 -4.83 -24.02 8.42
N ILE A 157 -4.29 -22.93 8.98
CA ILE A 157 -3.35 -22.99 10.12
C ILE A 157 -4.02 -23.62 11.35
N PHE A 158 -5.29 -23.27 11.63
CA PHE A 158 -6.02 -23.78 12.80
C PHE A 158 -6.59 -25.20 12.64
N ALA A 159 -6.70 -25.69 11.41
CA ALA A 159 -7.23 -27.02 11.13
C ALA A 159 -6.16 -28.14 11.18
N ASN A 160 -4.88 -27.76 11.21
CA ASN A 160 -3.72 -28.64 11.36
C ASN A 160 -3.18 -28.61 12.80
#